data_AF-A0A523SWF2-F1
#
_entry.id   AF-A0A523SWF2-F1
#
_cell.length_a   1.000
_cell.length_b   1.000
_cell.length_c   1.000
_cell.angle_alpha   90.00
_cell.angle_beta   90.00
_cell.angle_gamma   90.00
#
_symmetry.space_group_name_H-M   'P 1'
#
loop_
_entity.id
_entity.type
_entity.pdbx_description
1 polymer ?
#
loop_
_entity_poly.entity_id
_entity_poly.type
_entity_poly.pdbx_seq_one_letter_code
_entity_poly.pdbx_strand_id
1 'polypeptide(L)'
;MAKKILVILLGLILVMIAAERVVVLEIGTGTWCPYCPAAANGAENLAYKYPGEVLVVEYHYGDAFSNADGGTRISFYGISGYPTAIFDGVVRHIGSNTVGLYEPTFLTRKSIEPPLEITLEKTYGELCFAEGTLTATIVNVSDNNVSGKAHFTITESHIPYIWQGQDILHWVERDMLPNANGEQITLEPGDTAVLERSFVINPSWPFYTGTPVNCELGCFVQGDSREILQAAVIPLMGSLTAEVTQTKIETEDGKLHPWVTADFLVTLQNTCEEAWSSVSGILRTDDRNVTVTDSLGSWGAAEPDEEVCNDDDPFTLEAGMNCPDGHCPEMTLALDDGMGREIEVEFRVFEPVALAEGAAVAFSLSLPTLVKDKALAALSVPVACDVELVLLDASGRVVKTLFAGKASAGVNIVALAFEGIPDGAYFIKATCGNYTRVEKLVILH
;
A
#
# COMPACT_ATOMS: atom_id res chain seq x y z
N MET A 1 -23.29 50.20 -21.53
CA MET A 1 -22.26 50.04 -20.47
C MET A 1 -21.74 48.61 -20.55
N ALA A 2 -20.48 48.43 -20.96
CA ALA A 2 -19.86 47.12 -21.08
C ALA A 2 -19.55 46.55 -19.69
N LYS A 3 -20.08 45.37 -19.37
CA LYS A 3 -19.72 44.61 -18.16
C LYS A 3 -18.33 44.02 -18.38
N LYS A 4 -17.34 44.49 -17.61
CA LYS A 4 -16.01 43.89 -17.52
C LYS A 4 -16.16 42.54 -16.81
N ILE A 5 -15.85 41.45 -17.51
CA ILE A 5 -15.67 40.13 -16.91
C ILE A 5 -14.27 40.14 -16.28
N LEU A 6 -14.22 40.08 -14.95
CA LEU A 6 -13.00 39.88 -14.20
C LEU A 6 -12.75 38.36 -14.14
N VAL A 7 -11.83 37.87 -14.95
CA VAL A 7 -11.31 36.50 -14.84
C VAL A 7 -10.35 36.49 -13.65
N ILE A 8 -10.75 35.89 -12.54
CA ILE A 8 -9.87 35.61 -11.41
C ILE A 8 -9.11 34.33 -11.78
N LEU A 9 -7.84 34.48 -12.09
CA LEU A 9 -6.90 33.37 -12.26
C LEU A 9 -6.70 32.74 -10.87
N LEU A 10 -7.39 31.64 -10.58
CA LEU A 10 -7.07 30.81 -9.42
C LEU A 10 -5.74 30.14 -9.72
N GLY A 11 -4.66 30.58 -9.08
CA GLY A 11 -3.37 29.92 -9.17
C GLY A 11 -3.46 28.54 -8.50
N LEU A 12 -3.34 27.47 -9.29
CA LEU A 12 -3.02 26.14 -8.78
C LEU A 12 -1.63 26.27 -8.13
N ILE A 13 -1.54 26.16 -6.82
CA ILE A 13 -0.25 25.93 -6.16
C ILE A 13 0.07 24.46 -6.45
N LEU A 14 0.80 24.19 -7.53
CA LEU A 14 1.48 22.91 -7.70
C LEU A 14 2.51 22.82 -6.60
N VAL A 15 2.28 21.96 -5.61
CA VAL A 15 3.36 21.48 -4.77
C VAL A 15 4.16 20.53 -5.66
N MET A 16 5.26 21.02 -6.23
CA MET A 16 6.21 20.16 -6.93
C MET A 16 6.97 19.39 -5.85
N ILE A 17 6.54 18.16 -5.57
CA ILE A 17 7.37 17.18 -4.88
C ILE A 17 8.30 16.65 -5.96
N ALA A 18 9.58 17.02 -5.93
CA ALA A 18 10.56 16.41 -6.81
C ALA A 18 10.62 14.91 -6.50
N ALA A 19 10.49 14.05 -7.52
CA ALA A 19 10.59 12.61 -7.28
C ALA A 19 11.96 12.26 -6.69
N GLU A 20 11.96 11.55 -5.56
CA GLU A 20 13.20 11.01 -5.01
C GLU A 20 13.80 9.98 -5.96
N ARG A 21 15.13 9.99 -6.08
CA ARG A 21 15.85 9.02 -6.91
C ARG A 21 15.72 7.61 -6.33
N VAL A 22 15.26 6.67 -7.15
CA VAL A 22 15.43 5.24 -6.89
C VAL A 22 16.74 4.78 -7.50
N VAL A 23 17.67 4.30 -6.67
CA VAL A 23 18.99 3.86 -7.13
C VAL A 23 18.89 2.42 -7.64
N VAL A 24 19.43 2.15 -8.81
CA VAL A 24 19.47 0.77 -9.33
C VAL A 24 20.78 0.10 -8.92
N LEU A 25 20.67 -1.07 -8.30
CA LEU A 25 21.78 -1.96 -7.95
C LEU A 25 21.71 -3.23 -8.80
N GLU A 26 22.53 -3.27 -9.86
CA GLU A 26 22.67 -4.45 -10.70
C GLU A 26 23.86 -5.29 -10.23
N ILE A 27 23.66 -6.59 -9.99
CA ILE A 27 24.71 -7.49 -9.52
C ILE A 27 24.88 -8.66 -10.47
N GLY A 28 26.08 -8.81 -11.05
CA GLY A 28 26.47 -10.07 -11.68
C GLY A 28 26.87 -11.08 -10.61
N THR A 29 26.20 -12.24 -10.56
CA THR A 29 26.35 -13.25 -9.50
C THR A 29 26.29 -14.69 -10.03
N GLY A 30 26.37 -15.67 -9.12
CA GLY A 30 26.13 -17.08 -9.39
C GLY A 30 26.20 -17.92 -8.12
N THR A 31 25.34 -18.92 -8.00
CA THR A 31 25.24 -19.81 -6.83
C THR A 31 26.49 -20.67 -6.60
N TRP A 32 27.35 -20.83 -7.61
CA TRP A 32 28.64 -21.52 -7.50
C TRP A 32 29.77 -20.63 -6.93
N CYS A 33 29.55 -19.32 -6.82
CA CYS A 33 30.59 -18.34 -6.50
C CYS A 33 30.76 -18.15 -4.98
N PRO A 34 31.90 -18.54 -4.38
CA PRO A 34 32.09 -18.50 -2.92
C PRO A 34 32.18 -17.08 -2.34
N TYR A 35 32.38 -16.07 -3.18
CA TYR A 35 32.45 -14.66 -2.77
C TYR A 35 31.11 -13.94 -2.89
N CYS A 36 30.17 -14.51 -3.62
CA CYS A 36 28.89 -13.88 -3.95
C CYS A 36 27.93 -13.74 -2.77
N PRO A 37 27.94 -14.60 -1.72
CA PRO A 37 27.12 -14.37 -0.53
C PRO A 37 27.34 -13.00 0.12
N ALA A 38 28.57 -12.47 0.08
CA ALA A 38 28.83 -11.15 0.66
C ALA A 38 28.10 -10.02 -0.09
N ALA A 39 28.00 -10.11 -1.42
CA ALA A 39 27.29 -9.11 -2.22
C ALA A 39 25.77 -9.21 -2.05
N ALA A 40 25.22 -10.44 -1.99
CA ALA A 40 23.81 -10.67 -1.69
C ALA A 40 23.41 -10.06 -0.34
N ASN A 41 24.17 -10.37 0.73
CA ASN A 41 23.99 -9.74 2.05
C ASN A 41 24.14 -8.21 1.99
N GLY A 42 25.01 -7.68 1.12
CA GLY A 42 25.17 -6.25 0.89
C GLY A 42 23.92 -5.60 0.28
N ALA A 43 23.29 -6.27 -0.68
CA ALA A 43 22.03 -5.84 -1.27
C ALA A 43 20.87 -5.93 -0.27
N GLU A 44 20.78 -7.02 0.49
CA GLU A 44 19.79 -7.20 1.57
C GLU A 44 19.86 -6.08 2.61
N ASN A 45 21.07 -5.73 3.09
CA ASN A 45 21.24 -4.64 4.04
C ASN A 45 20.75 -3.30 3.48
N LEU A 46 20.97 -3.04 2.18
CA LEU A 46 20.47 -1.82 1.54
C LEU A 46 18.94 -1.82 1.44
N ALA A 47 18.37 -2.89 0.89
CA ALA A 47 16.92 -2.99 0.70
C ALA A 47 16.15 -2.95 2.03
N TYR A 48 16.70 -3.56 3.08
CA TYR A 48 16.13 -3.50 4.43
C TYR A 48 16.19 -2.09 5.03
N LYS A 49 17.28 -1.36 4.81
CA LYS A 49 17.49 -0.02 5.41
C LYS A 49 16.78 1.09 4.65
N TYR A 50 16.58 0.91 3.35
CA TYR A 50 16.02 1.91 2.43
C TYR A 50 14.90 1.29 1.56
N PRO A 51 13.82 0.80 2.19
CA PRO A 51 12.74 0.13 1.46
C PRO A 51 12.10 1.07 0.44
N GLY A 52 11.93 0.60 -0.80
CA GLY A 52 11.36 1.38 -1.91
C GLY A 52 12.31 2.39 -2.56
N GLU A 53 13.54 2.54 -2.06
CA GLU A 53 14.52 3.52 -2.59
C GLU A 53 15.61 2.87 -3.47
N VAL A 54 15.63 1.54 -3.56
CA VAL A 54 16.59 0.77 -4.34
C VAL A 54 15.86 -0.28 -5.19
N LEU A 55 16.20 -0.35 -6.48
CA LEU A 55 15.82 -1.45 -7.36
C LEU A 55 17.02 -2.39 -7.49
N VAL A 56 16.94 -3.57 -6.86
CA VAL A 56 17.99 -4.59 -6.95
C VAL A 56 17.67 -5.57 -8.08
N VAL A 57 18.66 -5.90 -8.90
CA VAL A 57 18.52 -6.87 -10.00
C VAL A 57 19.77 -7.76 -10.05
N GLU A 58 19.63 -9.05 -9.74
CA GLU A 58 20.74 -10.01 -9.75
C GLU A 58 20.76 -10.84 -11.03
N TYR A 59 21.77 -10.62 -11.86
CA TYR A 59 22.01 -11.38 -13.09
C TYR A 59 22.89 -12.60 -12.79
N HIS A 60 22.31 -13.78 -12.86
CA HIS A 60 23.00 -15.04 -12.63
C HIS A 60 23.76 -15.53 -13.86
N TYR A 61 24.98 -16.04 -13.67
CA TYR A 61 25.80 -16.64 -14.73
C TYR A 61 26.19 -18.09 -14.45
N GLY A 62 25.95 -18.99 -15.40
CA GLY A 62 26.44 -20.37 -15.37
C GLY A 62 25.78 -21.25 -14.29
N ASP A 63 24.59 -20.91 -13.83
CA ASP A 63 23.82 -21.72 -12.89
C ASP A 63 22.35 -21.89 -13.28
N ALA A 64 21.55 -22.46 -12.37
CA ALA A 64 20.14 -22.74 -12.63
C ALA A 64 19.31 -21.48 -12.92
N PHE A 65 19.73 -20.29 -12.46
CA PHE A 65 18.98 -19.04 -12.56
C PHE A 65 19.44 -18.16 -13.73
N SER A 66 20.44 -18.60 -14.50
CA SER A 66 20.86 -17.91 -15.71
C SER A 66 19.79 -17.92 -16.80
N ASN A 67 19.54 -16.76 -17.40
CA ASN A 67 18.65 -16.58 -18.54
C ASN A 67 19.32 -15.72 -19.65
N ALA A 68 18.61 -15.48 -20.76
CA ALA A 68 19.13 -14.73 -21.90
C ALA A 68 19.29 -13.22 -21.62
N ASP A 69 18.39 -12.63 -20.84
CA ASP A 69 18.38 -11.20 -20.52
C ASP A 69 19.52 -10.85 -19.56
N GLY A 70 19.65 -11.58 -18.46
CA GLY A 70 20.80 -11.47 -17.56
C GLY A 70 22.13 -11.70 -18.26
N GLY A 71 22.21 -12.68 -19.18
CA GLY A 71 23.41 -12.89 -20.02
C GLY A 71 23.73 -11.69 -20.92
N THR A 72 22.71 -11.02 -21.44
CA THR A 72 22.84 -9.79 -22.25
C THR A 72 23.34 -8.64 -21.39
N ARG A 73 22.80 -8.44 -20.19
CA ARG A 73 23.22 -7.38 -19.25
C ARG A 73 24.64 -7.62 -18.73
N ILE A 74 25.01 -8.85 -18.40
CA ILE A 74 26.39 -9.25 -18.07
C ILE A 74 27.35 -8.85 -19.19
N SER A 75 26.99 -9.15 -20.43
CA SER A 75 27.79 -8.82 -21.62
C SER A 75 27.87 -7.30 -21.85
N PHE A 76 26.76 -6.57 -21.69
CA PHE A 76 26.71 -5.11 -21.80
C PHE A 76 27.68 -4.40 -20.84
N TYR A 77 27.75 -4.87 -19.59
CA TYR A 77 28.69 -4.36 -18.60
C TYR A 77 30.09 -4.97 -18.70
N GLY A 78 30.29 -6.00 -19.51
CA GLY A 78 31.54 -6.76 -19.57
C GLY A 78 31.92 -7.34 -18.22
N ILE A 79 30.95 -7.93 -17.50
CA ILE A 79 31.21 -8.58 -16.20
C ILE A 79 31.95 -9.88 -16.47
N SER A 80 33.17 -9.99 -15.94
CA SER A 80 34.01 -11.20 -16.03
C SER A 80 34.43 -11.75 -14.66
N GLY A 81 34.04 -11.09 -13.57
CA GLY A 81 34.34 -11.47 -12.20
C GLY A 81 33.08 -11.38 -11.33
N TYR A 82 32.93 -12.32 -10.40
CA TYR A 82 31.73 -12.48 -9.59
C TYR A 82 32.10 -12.47 -8.09
N PRO A 83 31.38 -11.71 -7.24
CA PRO A 83 30.31 -10.79 -7.59
C PRO A 83 30.84 -9.49 -8.22
N THR A 84 30.02 -8.84 -9.04
CA THR A 84 30.25 -7.45 -9.49
C THR A 84 28.95 -6.67 -9.31
N ALA A 85 28.94 -5.69 -8.40
CA ALA A 85 27.84 -4.76 -8.21
C ALA A 85 28.06 -3.48 -9.02
N ILE A 86 26.99 -2.94 -9.59
CA ILE A 86 26.98 -1.74 -10.42
C ILE A 86 25.82 -0.85 -9.97
N PHE A 87 26.14 0.30 -9.39
CA PHE A 87 25.15 1.30 -8.99
C PHE A 87 24.90 2.28 -10.12
N ASP A 88 23.63 2.45 -10.48
CA ASP A 88 23.13 3.30 -11.57
C ASP A 88 23.87 3.10 -12.90
N GLY A 89 24.35 1.89 -13.17
CA GLY A 89 25.12 1.57 -14.38
C GLY A 89 26.52 2.21 -14.48
N VAL A 90 26.96 3.00 -13.48
CA VAL A 90 28.19 3.80 -13.55
C VAL A 90 29.22 3.56 -12.45
N VAL A 91 28.81 3.19 -11.23
CA VAL A 91 29.77 2.93 -10.13
C VAL A 91 29.90 1.43 -9.90
N ARG A 92 31.09 0.89 -10.13
CA ARG A 92 31.36 -0.55 -10.13
C ARG A 92 32.18 -0.98 -8.91
N HIS A 93 31.72 -2.03 -8.24
CA HIS A 93 32.37 -2.68 -7.11
C HIS A 93 32.53 -4.18 -7.39
N ILE A 94 33.77 -4.68 -7.37
CA ILE A 94 34.09 -6.07 -7.75
C ILE A 94 34.61 -6.82 -6.53
N GLY A 95 34.04 -8.00 -6.27
CA GLY A 95 34.47 -8.90 -5.20
C GLY A 95 33.88 -8.56 -3.83
N SER A 96 33.95 -9.53 -2.92
CA SER A 96 33.33 -9.46 -1.59
C SER A 96 33.92 -8.39 -0.67
N ASN A 97 35.17 -7.98 -0.88
CA ASN A 97 35.84 -6.97 -0.06
C ASN A 97 35.34 -5.53 -0.30
N THR A 98 34.46 -5.33 -1.28
CA THR A 98 33.91 -4.01 -1.63
C THR A 98 32.53 -3.74 -1.02
N VAL A 99 31.91 -4.72 -0.35
CA VAL A 99 30.53 -4.61 0.16
C VAL A 99 30.36 -3.46 1.15
N GLY A 100 31.39 -3.14 1.95
CA GLY A 100 31.37 -1.97 2.84
C GLY A 100 31.25 -0.61 2.12
N LEU A 101 31.39 -0.57 0.79
CA LEU A 101 31.21 0.60 -0.04
C LEU A 101 29.79 0.73 -0.62
N TYR A 102 28.93 -0.27 -0.46
CA TYR A 102 27.59 -0.28 -1.09
C TYR A 102 26.73 0.85 -0.56
N GLU A 103 26.58 0.97 0.77
CA GLU A 103 25.80 2.05 1.38
C GLU A 103 26.36 3.45 1.10
N PRO A 104 27.66 3.74 1.28
CA PRO A 104 28.22 5.03 0.87
C PRO A 104 27.98 5.38 -0.61
N THR A 105 28.06 4.37 -1.49
CA THR A 105 27.81 4.55 -2.92
C THR A 105 26.34 4.83 -3.19
N PHE A 106 25.44 4.04 -2.61
CA PHE A 106 24.00 4.24 -2.67
C PHE A 106 23.62 5.67 -2.25
N LEU A 107 24.08 6.11 -1.07
CA LEU A 107 23.75 7.45 -0.56
C LEU A 107 24.27 8.57 -1.47
N THR A 108 25.48 8.40 -2.02
CA THR A 108 26.03 9.34 -3.01
C THR A 108 25.16 9.41 -4.26
N ARG A 109 24.75 8.25 -4.80
CA ARG A 109 23.87 8.19 -5.97
C ARG A 109 22.49 8.75 -5.67
N LYS A 110 21.85 8.37 -4.56
CA LYS A 110 20.53 8.86 -4.13
C LYS A 110 20.47 10.39 -4.05
N SER A 111 21.55 11.04 -3.63
CA SER A 111 21.63 12.51 -3.55
C SER A 111 21.70 13.25 -4.89
N ILE A 112 21.77 12.55 -6.03
CA ILE A 112 21.79 13.15 -7.35
C ILE A 112 20.35 13.37 -7.82
N GLU A 113 20.00 14.61 -8.09
CA GLU A 113 18.69 14.97 -8.64
C GLU A 113 18.43 14.21 -9.97
N PRO A 114 17.36 13.40 -10.06
CA PRO A 114 17.05 12.68 -11.27
C PRO A 114 16.44 13.63 -12.31
N PRO A 115 16.84 13.55 -13.59
CA PRO A 115 16.24 14.40 -14.64
C PRO A 115 14.86 13.89 -15.10
N LEU A 116 14.42 12.73 -14.60
CA LEU A 116 13.18 12.07 -14.95
C LEU A 116 12.39 11.71 -13.69
N GLU A 117 11.07 11.70 -13.81
CA GLU A 117 10.15 11.05 -12.88
C GLU A 117 9.55 9.82 -13.56
N ILE A 118 9.41 8.71 -12.83
CA ILE A 118 8.80 7.48 -13.33
C ILE A 118 7.73 7.05 -12.34
N THR A 119 6.50 6.90 -12.83
CA THR A 119 5.40 6.28 -12.09
C THR A 119 5.04 4.96 -12.74
N LEU A 120 4.83 3.93 -11.91
CA LEU A 120 4.42 2.60 -12.36
C LEU A 120 3.00 2.30 -11.92
N GLU A 121 2.22 1.80 -12.85
CA GLU A 121 0.88 1.24 -12.61
C GLU A 121 0.83 -0.16 -13.20
N LYS A 122 0.05 -1.05 -12.60
CA LYS A 122 -0.11 -2.42 -13.09
C LYS A 122 -1.59 -2.81 -13.11
N THR A 123 -1.94 -3.64 -14.09
CA THR A 123 -3.24 -4.30 -14.17
C THR A 123 -3.02 -5.79 -14.32
N TYR A 124 -3.89 -6.62 -13.75
CA TYR A 124 -3.81 -8.07 -13.92
C TYR A 124 -4.69 -8.57 -15.08
N GLY A 125 -4.27 -9.66 -15.71
CA GLY A 125 -5.10 -10.41 -16.63
C GLY A 125 -6.04 -11.38 -15.91
N GLU A 126 -6.63 -12.33 -16.65
CA GLU A 126 -7.62 -13.27 -16.12
C GLU A 126 -7.04 -14.20 -15.04
N LEU A 127 -5.73 -14.49 -15.14
CA LEU A 127 -5.02 -15.39 -14.23
C LEU A 127 -4.36 -14.67 -13.04
N CYS A 128 -4.84 -13.47 -12.64
CA CYS A 128 -4.47 -12.67 -11.46
C CYS A 128 -3.06 -12.90 -10.89
N PHE A 129 -2.21 -11.87 -10.91
CA PHE A 129 -0.78 -11.95 -10.54
C PHE A 129 0.08 -12.84 -11.45
N ALA A 130 -0.47 -13.80 -12.19
CA ALA A 130 0.31 -14.60 -13.15
C ALA A 130 0.60 -13.86 -14.47
N GLU A 131 -0.22 -12.88 -14.83
CA GLU A 131 -0.05 -12.09 -16.05
C GLU A 131 -0.71 -10.72 -15.90
N GLY A 132 -0.31 -9.78 -16.74
CA GLY A 132 -0.86 -8.45 -16.71
C GLY A 132 -0.17 -7.47 -17.64
N THR A 133 -0.43 -6.19 -17.41
CA THR A 133 0.24 -5.07 -18.08
C THR A 133 0.85 -4.17 -17.02
N LEU A 134 2.12 -3.83 -17.22
CA LEU A 134 2.86 -2.84 -16.47
C LEU A 134 2.99 -1.58 -17.34
N THR A 135 2.56 -0.46 -16.81
CA THR A 135 2.59 0.84 -17.47
C THR A 135 3.56 1.75 -16.75
N ALA A 136 4.57 2.26 -17.47
CA ALA A 136 5.45 3.31 -16.98
C ALA A 136 5.09 4.65 -17.62
N THR A 137 4.77 5.63 -16.77
CA THR A 137 4.66 7.04 -17.16
C THR A 137 5.97 7.73 -16.79
N ILE A 138 6.71 8.19 -17.81
CA ILE A 138 8.05 8.75 -17.69
C ILE A 138 7.99 10.22 -18.08
N VAL A 139 8.25 11.12 -17.14
CA VAL A 139 8.21 12.57 -17.35
C VAL A 139 9.62 13.14 -17.30
N ASN A 140 9.99 13.98 -18.25
CA ASN A 140 11.22 14.76 -18.17
C ASN A 140 10.98 16.05 -17.38
N VAL A 141 11.50 16.10 -16.15
CA VAL A 141 11.36 17.25 -15.25
C VAL A 141 12.58 18.18 -15.27
N SER A 142 13.57 17.89 -16.12
CA SER A 142 14.75 18.71 -16.29
C SER A 142 14.59 19.77 -17.38
N ASP A 143 15.49 20.76 -17.40
CA ASP A 143 15.54 21.81 -18.43
C ASP A 143 16.20 21.36 -19.75
N ASN A 144 16.64 20.10 -19.86
CA ASN A 144 17.37 19.58 -21.01
C ASN A 144 16.64 18.41 -21.67
N ASN A 145 16.91 18.17 -22.95
CA ASN A 145 16.45 16.96 -23.61
C ASN A 145 17.10 15.72 -22.98
N VAL A 146 16.30 14.72 -22.63
CA VAL A 146 16.76 13.46 -22.06
C VAL A 146 16.56 12.34 -23.08
N SER A 147 17.59 11.52 -23.29
CA SER A 147 17.54 10.37 -24.19
C SER A 147 18.18 9.16 -23.51
N GLY A 148 17.57 8.00 -23.68
CA GLY A 148 18.02 6.75 -23.08
C GLY A 148 17.11 5.60 -23.44
N LYS A 149 17.41 4.43 -22.89
CA LYS A 149 16.60 3.23 -23.05
C LYS A 149 15.82 2.93 -21.79
N ALA A 150 14.51 2.80 -21.91
CA ALA A 150 13.64 2.28 -20.87
C ALA A 150 13.76 0.75 -20.82
N HIS A 151 14.11 0.23 -19.65
CA HIS A 151 14.18 -1.19 -19.35
C HIS A 151 13.16 -1.51 -18.28
N PHE A 152 12.45 -2.62 -18.45
CA PHE A 152 11.55 -3.16 -17.45
C PHE A 152 12.11 -4.49 -16.95
N THR A 153 12.00 -4.76 -15.66
CA THR A 153 12.55 -5.95 -15.01
C THR A 153 11.49 -6.65 -14.19
N ILE A 154 11.55 -7.98 -14.19
CA ILE A 154 10.87 -8.82 -13.22
C ILE A 154 11.94 -9.53 -12.39
N THR A 155 11.89 -9.34 -11.08
CA THR A 155 12.79 -10.02 -10.13
C THR A 155 11.96 -10.90 -9.19
N GLU A 156 12.57 -11.98 -8.68
CA GLU A 156 11.96 -12.84 -7.67
C GLU A 156 12.88 -13.03 -6.47
N SER A 157 12.30 -12.90 -5.28
CA SER A 157 12.93 -13.02 -3.98
C SER A 157 12.44 -14.23 -3.19
N HIS A 158 13.07 -14.49 -2.04
CA HIS A 158 12.76 -15.60 -1.14
C HIS A 158 12.73 -16.98 -1.79
N ILE A 159 13.57 -17.21 -2.80
CA ILE A 159 13.66 -18.50 -3.49
C ILE A 159 14.43 -19.47 -2.60
N PRO A 160 13.80 -20.55 -2.07
CA PRO A 160 14.50 -21.50 -1.21
C PRO A 160 15.51 -22.31 -2.02
N TYR A 161 16.80 -22.05 -1.79
CA TYR A 161 17.88 -22.67 -2.54
C TYR A 161 19.17 -22.68 -1.71
N ILE A 162 19.79 -23.84 -1.53
CA ILE A 162 21.02 -23.96 -0.73
C ILE A 162 22.24 -23.65 -1.61
N TRP A 163 23.02 -22.62 -1.25
CA TRP A 163 24.22 -22.22 -1.98
C TRP A 163 25.24 -21.54 -1.08
N GLN A 164 26.53 -21.91 -1.16
CA GLN A 164 27.64 -21.21 -0.49
C GLN A 164 27.42 -20.84 1.00
N GLY A 165 26.65 -21.66 1.74
CA GLY A 165 26.32 -21.41 3.15
C GLY A 165 25.08 -20.53 3.40
N GLN A 166 24.34 -20.18 2.35
CA GLN A 166 23.02 -19.56 2.35
C GLN A 166 21.94 -20.62 1.99
N ASP A 167 20.69 -20.33 2.30
CA ASP A 167 19.52 -21.18 2.02
C ASP A 167 18.41 -20.48 1.20
N ILE A 168 18.66 -19.23 0.81
CA ILE A 168 17.71 -18.39 0.10
C ILE A 168 18.41 -17.51 -0.95
N LEU A 169 17.70 -17.15 -2.01
CA LEU A 169 18.11 -16.16 -3.02
C LEU A 169 17.09 -15.03 -3.09
N HIS A 170 17.59 -13.81 -3.29
CA HIS A 170 16.80 -12.59 -3.39
C HIS A 170 17.08 -11.85 -4.70
N TRP A 171 16.07 -11.13 -5.21
CA TRP A 171 16.14 -10.28 -6.40
C TRP A 171 16.75 -10.92 -7.65
N VAL A 172 16.55 -12.23 -7.82
CA VAL A 172 16.99 -12.96 -9.01
C VAL A 172 16.25 -12.41 -10.20
N GLU A 173 16.96 -11.94 -11.23
CA GLU A 173 16.33 -11.49 -12.45
C GLU A 173 15.68 -12.65 -13.20
N ARG A 174 14.39 -12.51 -13.51
CA ARG A 174 13.58 -13.56 -14.15
C ARG A 174 13.21 -13.23 -15.58
N ASP A 175 12.97 -11.95 -15.87
CA ASP A 175 12.64 -11.47 -17.20
C ASP A 175 12.95 -9.96 -17.34
N MET A 176 13.16 -9.51 -18.57
CA MET A 176 13.22 -8.10 -18.94
C MET A 176 12.27 -7.82 -20.11
N LEU A 177 11.49 -6.73 -20.04
CA LEU A 177 10.43 -6.46 -21.02
C LEU A 177 10.76 -5.24 -21.91
N PRO A 178 10.73 -5.37 -23.25
CA PRO A 178 10.42 -6.59 -24.03
C PRO A 178 11.62 -7.55 -24.14
N ASN A 179 12.81 -7.12 -23.70
CA ASN A 179 14.05 -7.87 -23.53
C ASN A 179 15.11 -6.93 -22.94
N ALA A 180 16.29 -7.45 -22.63
CA ALA A 180 17.42 -6.73 -22.07
C ALA A 180 17.97 -5.57 -22.92
N ASN A 181 17.57 -5.41 -24.20
CA ASN A 181 18.00 -4.27 -25.01
C ASN A 181 17.23 -2.98 -24.71
N GLY A 182 16.07 -3.06 -24.04
CA GLY A 182 15.20 -1.92 -23.72
C GLY A 182 14.53 -1.28 -24.94
N GLU A 183 13.72 -0.24 -24.69
CA GLU A 183 13.12 0.61 -25.72
C GLU A 183 13.73 2.02 -25.69
N GLN A 184 14.15 2.54 -26.83
CA GLN A 184 14.70 3.89 -26.93
C GLN A 184 13.60 4.95 -26.72
N ILE A 185 13.86 5.92 -25.84
CA ILE A 185 13.03 7.11 -25.66
C ILE A 185 13.88 8.38 -25.80
N THR A 186 13.23 9.47 -26.18
CA THR A 186 13.79 10.82 -26.17
C THR A 186 12.66 11.77 -25.77
N LEU A 187 12.91 12.62 -24.77
CA LEU A 187 11.92 13.51 -24.18
C LEU A 187 12.49 14.93 -24.10
N GLU A 188 11.78 15.89 -24.68
CA GLU A 188 12.07 17.31 -24.46
C GLU A 188 11.66 17.72 -23.03
N PRO A 189 12.12 18.87 -22.51
CA PRO A 189 11.70 19.37 -21.20
C PRO A 189 10.18 19.42 -21.06
N GLY A 190 9.63 18.75 -20.04
CA GLY A 190 8.19 18.65 -19.77
C GLY A 190 7.45 17.58 -20.57
N ASP A 191 8.11 16.87 -21.49
CA ASP A 191 7.48 15.77 -22.24
C ASP A 191 7.24 14.55 -21.35
N THR A 192 6.26 13.75 -21.77
CA THR A 192 5.89 12.49 -21.13
C THR A 192 5.89 11.35 -22.14
N ALA A 193 6.51 10.22 -21.80
CA ALA A 193 6.32 8.95 -22.47
C ALA A 193 5.47 8.02 -21.60
N VAL A 194 4.54 7.31 -22.23
CA VAL A 194 3.77 6.23 -21.59
C VAL A 194 4.12 4.94 -22.31
N LEU A 195 4.74 4.01 -21.59
CA LEU A 195 5.20 2.73 -22.13
C LEU A 195 4.47 1.59 -21.43
N GLU A 196 3.82 0.74 -22.21
CA GLU A 196 3.10 -0.44 -21.71
C GLU A 196 3.87 -1.72 -22.03
N ARG A 197 3.89 -2.65 -21.06
CA ARG A 197 4.48 -3.98 -21.20
C ARG A 197 3.55 -5.03 -20.65
N SER A 198 3.17 -5.97 -21.52
CA SER A 198 2.59 -7.22 -21.04
C SER A 198 3.66 -8.03 -20.33
N PHE A 199 3.34 -8.55 -19.15
CA PHE A 199 4.20 -9.43 -18.38
C PHE A 199 3.52 -10.77 -18.11
N VAL A 200 4.33 -11.81 -17.93
CA VAL A 200 3.89 -13.14 -17.51
C VAL A 200 4.86 -13.65 -16.44
N ILE A 201 4.32 -14.07 -15.31
CA ILE A 201 5.05 -14.77 -14.26
C ILE A 201 5.07 -16.25 -14.63
N ASN A 202 6.24 -16.74 -15.04
CA ASN A 202 6.34 -18.06 -15.61
C ASN A 202 6.57 -19.11 -14.51
N PRO A 203 5.59 -20.00 -14.23
CA PRO A 203 5.76 -21.05 -13.23
C PRO A 203 6.79 -22.11 -13.63
N SER A 204 7.31 -22.08 -14.86
CA SER A 204 8.42 -22.91 -15.30
C SER A 204 9.78 -22.35 -14.86
N TRP A 205 9.83 -21.18 -14.23
CA TRP A 205 11.09 -20.65 -13.76
C TRP A 205 11.71 -21.57 -12.69
N PRO A 206 13.04 -21.73 -12.67
CA PRO A 206 13.75 -22.57 -11.71
C PRO A 206 13.42 -22.16 -10.27
N PHE A 207 13.02 -23.14 -9.45
CA PHE A 207 12.65 -22.93 -8.04
C PHE A 207 11.62 -21.82 -7.83
N TYR A 208 10.68 -21.65 -8.77
CA TYR A 208 9.56 -20.72 -8.62
C TYR A 208 8.86 -20.92 -7.27
N THR A 209 8.70 -19.84 -6.53
CA THR A 209 8.21 -19.86 -5.15
C THR A 209 6.71 -20.13 -5.07
N GLY A 210 5.98 -19.97 -6.17
CA GLY A 210 4.52 -20.13 -6.19
C GLY A 210 3.78 -19.02 -5.46
N THR A 211 4.46 -17.98 -4.99
CA THR A 211 3.85 -16.83 -4.34
C THR A 211 4.17 -15.53 -5.08
N PRO A 212 3.15 -14.74 -5.44
CA PRO A 212 3.36 -13.47 -6.12
C PRO A 212 3.93 -12.37 -5.23
N VAL A 213 3.90 -12.50 -3.88
CA VAL A 213 4.56 -11.52 -2.97
C VAL A 213 6.07 -11.42 -3.20
N ASN A 214 6.65 -12.47 -3.75
CA ASN A 214 8.08 -12.56 -3.97
C ASN A 214 8.55 -11.87 -5.24
N CYS A 215 7.63 -11.46 -6.12
CA CYS A 215 8.00 -10.84 -7.39
C CYS A 215 7.87 -9.31 -7.32
N GLU A 216 8.81 -8.61 -7.94
CA GLU A 216 8.79 -7.16 -8.09
C GLU A 216 8.90 -6.77 -9.57
N LEU A 217 8.27 -5.64 -9.91
CA LEU A 217 8.23 -5.06 -11.24
C LEU A 217 8.99 -3.73 -11.21
N GLY A 218 10.07 -3.64 -11.97
CA GLY A 218 10.92 -2.45 -12.06
C GLY A 218 10.86 -1.80 -13.43
N CYS A 219 11.12 -0.50 -13.47
CA CYS A 219 11.43 0.24 -14.70
C CYS A 219 12.59 1.20 -14.43
N PHE A 220 13.56 1.27 -15.34
CA PHE A 220 14.62 2.27 -15.28
C PHE A 220 14.97 2.80 -16.67
N VAL A 221 15.41 4.06 -16.74
CA VAL A 221 15.89 4.66 -17.98
C VAL A 221 17.40 4.79 -17.95
N GLN A 222 18.09 4.10 -18.87
CA GLN A 222 19.55 4.10 -18.99
C GLN A 222 20.01 4.98 -20.16
N GLY A 223 20.76 6.03 -19.87
CA GLY A 223 21.37 6.90 -20.88
C GLY A 223 22.56 6.27 -21.61
N ASP A 224 23.03 6.94 -22.66
CA ASP A 224 24.13 6.46 -23.51
C ASP A 224 25.47 6.29 -22.76
N SER A 225 25.67 7.05 -21.69
CA SER A 225 26.82 6.91 -20.77
C SER A 225 26.74 5.67 -19.86
N ARG A 226 25.67 4.87 -20.01
CA ARG A 226 25.23 3.79 -19.11
C ARG A 226 24.66 4.27 -17.78
N GLU A 227 24.69 5.57 -17.52
CA GLU A 227 24.06 6.13 -16.32
C GLU A 227 22.56 5.89 -16.35
N ILE A 228 22.06 5.25 -15.31
CA ILE A 228 20.64 5.15 -15.07
C ILE A 228 20.18 6.52 -14.55
N LEU A 229 19.19 7.10 -15.19
CA LEU A 229 18.76 8.48 -14.96
C LEU A 229 17.71 8.56 -13.86
N GLN A 230 16.79 7.59 -13.85
CA GLN A 230 15.79 7.36 -12.82
C GLN A 230 15.32 5.89 -12.90
N ALA A 231 14.78 5.39 -11.80
CA ALA A 231 14.05 4.14 -11.74
C ALA A 231 12.76 4.27 -10.94
N ALA A 232 11.91 3.26 -11.04
CA ALA A 232 10.79 3.00 -10.17
C ALA A 232 10.65 1.50 -10.01
N VAL A 233 10.12 1.07 -8.86
CA VAL A 233 9.84 -0.33 -8.57
C VAL A 233 8.54 -0.42 -7.78
N ILE A 234 7.71 -1.41 -8.12
CA ILE A 234 6.49 -1.75 -7.38
C ILE A 234 6.46 -3.27 -7.16
N PRO A 235 5.90 -3.76 -6.04
CA PRO A 235 5.70 -5.18 -5.87
C PRO A 235 4.65 -5.69 -6.88
N LEU A 236 4.80 -6.94 -7.33
CA LEU A 236 3.80 -7.60 -8.16
C LEU A 236 2.47 -7.73 -7.43
N MET A 237 2.49 -7.92 -6.11
CA MET A 237 1.31 -7.90 -5.26
C MET A 237 1.54 -6.94 -4.10
N GLY A 238 0.67 -5.94 -3.93
CA GLY A 238 0.79 -4.94 -2.86
C GLY A 238 0.60 -5.56 -1.47
N SER A 239 0.98 -4.82 -0.43
CA SER A 239 0.76 -5.24 0.97
C SER A 239 -0.72 -5.48 1.27
N LEU A 240 -1.01 -6.46 2.13
CA LEU A 240 -2.35 -6.65 2.66
C LEU A 240 -2.65 -5.51 3.64
N THR A 241 -3.78 -4.84 3.43
CA THR A 241 -4.27 -3.78 4.31
C THR A 241 -5.77 -3.96 4.51
N ALA A 242 -6.22 -3.72 5.75
CA ALA A 242 -7.61 -3.81 6.15
C ALA A 242 -7.90 -2.80 7.26
N GLU A 243 -9.14 -2.32 7.34
CA GLU A 243 -9.61 -1.50 8.45
C GLU A 243 -10.75 -2.21 9.17
N VAL A 244 -10.72 -2.25 10.51
CA VAL A 244 -11.86 -2.72 11.30
C VAL A 244 -12.89 -1.60 11.39
N THR A 245 -14.02 -1.76 10.70
CA THR A 245 -15.06 -0.73 10.63
C THR A 245 -16.18 -0.95 11.64
N GLN A 246 -16.41 -2.20 12.05
CA GLN A 246 -17.42 -2.55 13.04
C GLN A 246 -17.02 -3.77 13.86
N THR A 247 -17.52 -3.83 15.10
CA THR A 247 -17.44 -5.00 15.97
C THR A 247 -18.79 -5.22 16.64
N LYS A 248 -19.19 -6.46 16.87
CA LYS A 248 -20.44 -6.81 17.54
C LYS A 248 -20.23 -8.01 18.46
N ILE A 249 -20.63 -7.86 19.72
CA ILE A 249 -20.76 -8.97 20.66
C ILE A 249 -22.20 -9.47 20.61
N GLU A 250 -22.40 -10.77 20.43
CA GLU A 250 -23.73 -11.38 20.31
C GLU A 250 -24.38 -11.64 21.68
N THR A 251 -24.64 -10.57 22.41
CA THR A 251 -25.47 -10.55 23.63
C THR A 251 -26.69 -9.64 23.42
N GLU A 252 -27.67 -9.71 24.34
CA GLU A 252 -28.90 -8.92 24.22
C GLU A 252 -28.66 -7.41 24.18
N ASP A 253 -27.65 -6.92 24.89
CA ASP A 253 -27.29 -5.50 24.95
C ASP A 253 -25.98 -5.16 24.20
N GLY A 254 -25.39 -6.16 23.53
CA GLY A 254 -24.15 -6.06 22.76
C GLY A 254 -22.89 -5.89 23.60
N LYS A 255 -22.95 -6.12 24.92
CA LYS A 255 -21.84 -5.91 25.85
C LYS A 255 -21.27 -7.21 26.40
N LEU A 256 -20.00 -7.15 26.78
CA LEU A 256 -19.36 -8.19 27.56
C LEU A 256 -19.59 -7.92 29.05
N HIS A 257 -20.32 -8.82 29.71
CA HIS A 257 -20.53 -8.80 31.16
C HIS A 257 -19.70 -9.88 31.84
N PRO A 258 -19.38 -9.75 33.14
CA PRO A 258 -18.72 -10.83 33.88
C PRO A 258 -19.48 -12.15 33.75
N TRP A 259 -18.74 -13.23 33.45
CA TRP A 259 -19.23 -14.60 33.21
C TRP A 259 -19.97 -14.86 31.89
N VAL A 260 -19.95 -13.91 30.96
CA VAL A 260 -20.56 -14.11 29.64
C VAL A 260 -19.57 -14.78 28.69
N THR A 261 -20.07 -15.78 27.97
CA THR A 261 -19.48 -16.28 26.74
C THR A 261 -20.37 -15.84 25.59
N ALA A 262 -19.80 -15.23 24.55
CA ALA A 262 -20.56 -14.71 23.42
C ALA A 262 -19.74 -14.77 22.13
N ASP A 263 -20.46 -14.91 21.02
CA ASP A 263 -19.89 -14.79 19.69
C ASP A 263 -19.49 -13.32 19.45
N PHE A 264 -18.38 -13.14 18.75
CA PHE A 264 -17.78 -11.86 18.47
C PHE A 264 -17.49 -11.72 16.99
N LEU A 265 -18.19 -10.77 16.40
CA LEU A 265 -18.16 -10.45 14.98
C LEU A 265 -17.31 -9.20 14.77
N VAL A 266 -16.52 -9.21 13.71
CA VAL A 266 -15.66 -8.12 13.27
C VAL A 266 -15.92 -7.89 11.79
N THR A 267 -16.26 -6.67 11.43
CA THR A 267 -16.40 -6.23 10.04
C THR A 267 -15.11 -5.55 9.61
N LEU A 268 -14.58 -6.00 8.48
CA LEU A 268 -13.40 -5.45 7.85
C LEU A 268 -13.77 -4.75 6.55
N GLN A 269 -13.13 -3.62 6.27
CA GLN A 269 -13.08 -3.02 4.95
C GLN A 269 -11.76 -3.42 4.26
N ASN A 270 -11.85 -3.82 2.99
CA ASN A 270 -10.66 -3.99 2.16
C ASN A 270 -10.10 -2.62 1.75
N THR A 271 -8.94 -2.26 2.27
CA THR A 271 -8.24 -1.00 1.93
C THR A 271 -7.10 -1.20 0.95
N CYS A 272 -6.94 -2.41 0.39
CA CYS A 272 -5.97 -2.69 -0.66
C CYS A 272 -6.41 -2.08 -1.99
N GLU A 273 -5.45 -1.85 -2.90
CA GLU A 273 -5.76 -1.53 -4.30
C GLU A 273 -6.32 -2.76 -5.04
N GLU A 274 -5.99 -3.96 -4.58
CA GLU A 274 -6.45 -5.22 -5.15
C GLU A 274 -7.59 -5.88 -4.35
N ALA A 275 -8.42 -6.65 -5.05
CA ALA A 275 -9.41 -7.51 -4.42
C ALA A 275 -8.75 -8.60 -3.55
N TRP A 276 -9.39 -8.91 -2.42
CA TRP A 276 -9.08 -10.11 -1.64
C TRP A 276 -9.64 -11.34 -2.33
N SER A 277 -8.82 -12.38 -2.46
CA SER A 277 -9.25 -13.69 -2.94
C SER A 277 -9.90 -14.51 -1.82
N SER A 278 -9.35 -14.44 -0.60
CA SER A 278 -9.88 -15.01 0.63
C SER A 278 -9.09 -14.46 1.82
N VAL A 279 -9.73 -13.82 2.79
CA VAL A 279 -9.07 -13.39 4.03
C VAL A 279 -9.55 -14.21 5.23
N SER A 280 -8.60 -14.63 6.05
CA SER A 280 -8.82 -15.31 7.34
C SER A 280 -7.93 -14.72 8.41
N GLY A 281 -8.18 -15.02 9.68
CA GLY A 281 -7.37 -14.45 10.75
C GLY A 281 -7.50 -15.11 12.10
N ILE A 282 -6.59 -14.69 12.98
CA ILE A 282 -6.49 -15.13 14.36
C ILE A 282 -6.66 -13.93 15.29
N LEU A 283 -7.70 -13.97 16.13
CA LEU A 283 -7.96 -12.94 17.13
C LEU A 283 -7.20 -13.23 18.44
N ARG A 284 -6.58 -12.19 19.00
CA ARG A 284 -5.84 -12.23 20.27
C ARG A 284 -6.22 -11.04 21.15
N THR A 285 -5.98 -11.19 22.45
CA THR A 285 -6.07 -10.10 23.42
C THR A 285 -5.05 -10.31 24.54
N ASP A 286 -4.46 -9.22 25.01
CA ASP A 286 -3.65 -9.18 26.24
C ASP A 286 -4.49 -8.82 27.49
N ASP A 287 -5.81 -8.66 27.31
CA ASP A 287 -6.71 -8.31 28.41
C ASP A 287 -6.83 -9.46 29.42
N ARG A 288 -6.60 -9.15 30.70
CA ARG A 288 -6.61 -10.16 31.77
C ARG A 288 -8.00 -10.66 32.14
N ASN A 289 -9.05 -9.96 31.73
CA ASN A 289 -10.44 -10.27 32.05
C ASN A 289 -11.18 -10.94 30.89
N VAL A 290 -10.59 -11.00 29.70
CA VAL A 290 -11.21 -11.57 28.49
C VAL A 290 -10.33 -12.68 27.95
N THR A 291 -10.93 -13.79 27.56
CA THR A 291 -10.26 -14.90 26.89
C THR A 291 -10.89 -15.12 25.54
N VAL A 292 -10.08 -15.23 24.49
CA VAL A 292 -10.53 -15.69 23.16
C VAL A 292 -10.50 -17.22 23.19
N THR A 293 -11.68 -17.83 23.17
CA THR A 293 -11.84 -19.30 23.27
C THR A 293 -11.99 -19.96 21.91
N ASP A 294 -12.58 -19.23 20.96
CA ASP A 294 -12.42 -19.49 19.53
C ASP A 294 -11.79 -18.26 18.88
N SER A 295 -10.61 -18.46 18.31
CA SER A 295 -9.75 -17.41 17.78
C SER A 295 -9.73 -17.37 16.26
N LEU A 296 -10.37 -18.31 15.57
CA LEU A 296 -10.34 -18.37 14.11
C LEU A 296 -11.54 -17.64 13.54
N GLY A 297 -11.32 -16.92 12.43
CA GLY A 297 -12.37 -16.24 11.70
C GLY A 297 -12.01 -16.09 10.24
N SER A 298 -13.03 -15.94 9.39
CA SER A 298 -12.87 -15.79 7.95
C SER A 298 -13.84 -14.76 7.38
N TRP A 299 -13.38 -14.02 6.38
CA TRP A 299 -14.14 -12.96 5.69
C TRP A 299 -14.35 -13.26 4.21
N GLY A 300 -13.64 -14.25 3.67
CA GLY A 300 -13.72 -14.61 2.26
C GLY A 300 -13.14 -13.52 1.35
N ALA A 301 -13.70 -13.42 0.14
CA ALA A 301 -13.28 -12.45 -0.87
C ALA A 301 -13.96 -11.09 -0.65
N ALA A 302 -13.28 -10.01 -1.00
CA ALA A 302 -13.81 -8.65 -0.94
C ALA A 302 -13.12 -7.76 -1.99
N GLU A 303 -13.90 -7.01 -2.77
CA GLU A 303 -13.39 -5.99 -3.68
C GLU A 303 -12.78 -4.81 -2.90
N PRO A 304 -11.95 -3.94 -3.52
CA PRO A 304 -11.50 -2.71 -2.89
C PRO A 304 -12.68 -1.88 -2.36
N ASP A 305 -12.52 -1.32 -1.16
CA ASP A 305 -13.52 -0.57 -0.39
C ASP A 305 -14.74 -1.38 0.09
N GLU A 306 -14.85 -2.68 -0.24
CA GLU A 306 -15.95 -3.54 0.22
C GLU A 306 -15.81 -3.90 1.70
N GLU A 307 -16.94 -3.93 2.42
CA GLU A 307 -17.03 -4.39 3.80
C GLU A 307 -17.55 -5.82 3.88
N VAL A 308 -16.85 -6.65 4.65
CA VAL A 308 -17.18 -8.06 4.88
C VAL A 308 -17.15 -8.37 6.37
N CYS A 309 -17.96 -9.33 6.82
CA CYS A 309 -18.06 -9.75 8.21
C CYS A 309 -17.67 -11.22 8.34
N ASN A 310 -17.14 -11.62 9.50
CA ASN A 310 -16.90 -13.03 9.80
C ASN A 310 -18.14 -13.73 10.38
N ASP A 311 -19.32 -13.45 9.84
CA ASP A 311 -20.59 -14.03 10.32
C ASP A 311 -20.74 -15.52 9.99
N ASP A 312 -20.02 -16.01 8.98
CA ASP A 312 -19.89 -17.44 8.69
C ASP A 312 -18.97 -18.19 9.69
N ASP A 313 -18.02 -17.50 10.33
CA ASP A 313 -17.06 -18.06 11.29
C ASP A 313 -16.71 -17.03 12.39
N PRO A 314 -17.62 -16.80 13.36
CA PRO A 314 -17.44 -15.81 14.42
C PRO A 314 -16.42 -16.26 15.46
N PHE A 315 -15.71 -15.31 16.05
CA PHE A 315 -14.86 -15.58 17.22
C PHE A 315 -15.73 -15.87 18.44
N THR A 316 -15.18 -16.51 19.47
CA THR A 316 -15.86 -16.67 20.77
C THR A 316 -15.06 -16.03 21.90
N LEU A 317 -15.65 -15.05 22.58
CA LEU A 317 -15.08 -14.39 23.75
C LEU A 317 -15.69 -14.92 25.04
N GLU A 318 -14.87 -15.08 26.08
CA GLU A 318 -15.29 -15.38 27.44
C GLU A 318 -14.80 -14.27 28.39
N ALA A 319 -15.73 -13.65 29.11
CA ALA A 319 -15.42 -12.71 30.20
C ALA A 319 -15.28 -13.42 31.54
N GLY A 320 -14.13 -13.24 32.18
CA GLY A 320 -13.88 -13.72 33.54
C GLY A 320 -14.75 -13.02 34.58
N MET A 321 -14.78 -13.58 35.78
CA MET A 321 -15.62 -13.08 36.89
C MET A 321 -15.35 -11.64 37.34
N ASN A 322 -14.13 -11.18 37.10
CA ASN A 322 -13.67 -9.85 37.48
C ASN A 322 -13.74 -8.86 36.30
N CYS A 323 -14.30 -9.30 35.15
CA CYS A 323 -14.49 -8.44 34.00
C CYS A 323 -15.43 -7.28 34.37
N PRO A 324 -15.04 -6.02 34.15
CA PRO A 324 -15.93 -4.88 34.32
C PRO A 324 -17.19 -5.05 33.47
N ASP A 325 -18.30 -4.54 33.98
CA ASP A 325 -19.56 -4.55 33.24
C ASP A 325 -19.48 -3.65 32.01
N GLY A 326 -19.73 -4.18 30.80
CA GLY A 326 -19.57 -3.43 29.55
C GLY A 326 -18.12 -3.23 29.12
N HIS A 327 -17.22 -4.12 29.53
CA HIS A 327 -15.81 -4.01 29.21
C HIS A 327 -15.52 -4.09 27.71
N CYS A 328 -14.65 -3.20 27.23
CA CYS A 328 -14.25 -3.09 25.83
C CYS A 328 -12.73 -3.35 25.73
N PRO A 329 -12.31 -4.62 25.53
CA PRO A 329 -10.91 -5.00 25.49
C PRO A 329 -10.21 -4.44 24.24
N GLU A 330 -8.89 -4.29 24.33
CA GLU A 330 -8.03 -4.13 23.17
C GLU A 330 -7.75 -5.50 22.56
N MET A 331 -7.83 -5.56 21.23
CA MET A 331 -7.73 -6.78 20.45
C MET A 331 -6.67 -6.59 19.36
N THR A 332 -5.98 -7.68 19.05
CA THR A 332 -5.07 -7.77 17.90
C THR A 332 -5.59 -8.85 16.98
N LEU A 333 -5.82 -8.50 15.72
CA LEU A 333 -6.26 -9.42 14.69
C LEU A 333 -5.14 -9.62 13.68
N ALA A 334 -4.57 -10.82 13.63
CA ALA A 334 -3.60 -11.21 12.62
C ALA A 334 -4.35 -11.79 11.42
N LEU A 335 -4.28 -11.13 10.27
CA LEU A 335 -4.93 -11.51 9.01
C LEU A 335 -3.93 -12.14 8.06
N ASP A 336 -4.41 -13.11 7.27
CA ASP A 336 -3.70 -13.80 6.20
C ASP A 336 -4.64 -13.97 5.00
N ASP A 337 -4.13 -13.71 3.79
CA ASP A 337 -4.90 -13.78 2.53
C ASP A 337 -4.73 -15.08 1.73
N GLY A 338 -4.04 -16.07 2.30
CA GLY A 338 -3.71 -17.34 1.67
C GLY A 338 -2.67 -17.26 0.55
N MET A 339 -2.16 -16.07 0.23
CA MET A 339 -1.17 -15.82 -0.83
C MET A 339 0.20 -15.42 -0.27
N GLY A 340 0.34 -15.40 1.06
CA GLY A 340 1.57 -15.09 1.78
C GLY A 340 1.66 -13.63 2.25
N ARG A 341 0.57 -12.85 2.19
CA ARG A 341 0.51 -11.54 2.85
C ARG A 341 -0.14 -11.67 4.21
N GLU A 342 0.49 -11.03 5.19
CA GLU A 342 0.00 -10.98 6.57
C GLU A 342 -0.04 -9.52 7.06
N ILE A 343 -1.01 -9.19 7.92
CA ILE A 343 -1.08 -7.92 8.64
C ILE A 343 -1.63 -8.15 10.05
N GLU A 344 -1.15 -7.37 11.02
CA GLU A 344 -1.78 -7.26 12.34
C GLU A 344 -2.55 -5.93 12.45
N VAL A 345 -3.83 -6.02 12.79
CA VAL A 345 -4.69 -4.87 13.04
C VAL A 345 -5.01 -4.81 14.53
N GLU A 346 -4.55 -3.75 15.18
CA GLU A 346 -4.91 -3.45 16.56
C GLU A 346 -6.17 -2.58 16.60
N PHE A 347 -7.15 -2.97 17.40
CA PHE A 347 -8.38 -2.21 17.56
C PHE A 347 -8.96 -2.40 18.96
N ARG A 348 -9.79 -1.46 19.37
CA ARG A 348 -10.59 -1.59 20.57
C ARG A 348 -11.99 -2.04 20.19
N VAL A 349 -12.56 -2.98 20.94
CA VAL A 349 -13.96 -3.36 20.77
C VAL A 349 -14.82 -2.10 20.86
N PHE A 350 -15.56 -1.83 19.79
CA PHE A 350 -16.46 -0.69 19.76
C PHE A 350 -17.60 -0.95 20.75
N GLU A 351 -17.93 0.04 21.58
CA GLU A 351 -19.13 -0.05 22.41
C GLU A 351 -20.33 -0.29 21.49
N PRO A 352 -21.21 -1.26 21.82
CA PRO A 352 -22.46 -1.38 21.10
C PRO A 352 -23.17 -0.03 21.20
N VAL A 353 -23.36 0.64 20.07
CA VAL A 353 -24.29 1.76 20.01
C VAL A 353 -25.69 1.15 19.98
N ALA A 354 -26.07 0.48 21.06
CA ALA A 354 -27.39 -0.10 21.22
C ALA A 354 -28.41 1.04 21.30
N LEU A 355 -29.20 1.18 20.26
CA LEU A 355 -30.54 1.71 20.42
C LEU A 355 -31.48 0.53 20.48
N ALA A 356 -32.12 0.37 21.64
CA ALA A 356 -33.18 -0.59 21.85
C ALA A 356 -34.19 -0.55 20.68
N GLU A 357 -34.55 -1.73 20.18
CA GLU A 357 -35.55 -1.90 19.16
C GLU A 357 -36.84 -1.16 19.56
N GLY A 358 -37.24 -0.16 18.76
CA GLY A 358 -38.45 0.63 19.00
C GLY A 358 -38.32 1.88 19.89
N ALA A 359 -37.12 2.23 20.39
CA ALA A 359 -36.92 3.54 21.00
C ALA A 359 -36.85 4.62 19.91
N ALA A 360 -37.80 5.54 19.88
CA ALA A 360 -37.79 6.67 18.96
C ALA A 360 -36.55 7.55 19.21
N VAL A 361 -35.53 7.39 18.37
CA VAL A 361 -34.30 8.19 18.43
C VAL A 361 -34.61 9.57 17.87
N ALA A 362 -34.39 10.63 18.65
CA ALA A 362 -34.48 11.97 18.09
C ALA A 362 -33.37 12.19 17.07
N PHE A 363 -33.66 12.87 15.96
CA PHE A 363 -32.63 13.23 15.00
C PHE A 363 -31.60 14.16 15.67
N SER A 364 -30.35 13.70 15.77
CA SER A 364 -29.24 14.41 16.41
C SER A 364 -27.95 14.18 15.65
N LEU A 365 -27.05 15.16 15.73
CA LEU A 365 -25.69 15.08 15.21
C LEU A 365 -24.75 15.41 16.36
N SER A 366 -23.76 14.56 16.60
CA SER A 366 -22.73 14.77 17.61
C SER A 366 -21.36 14.50 17.01
N LEU A 367 -20.41 15.39 17.25
CA LEU A 367 -19.03 15.29 16.78
C LEU A 367 -18.11 16.13 17.69
N PRO A 368 -16.80 15.88 17.69
CA PRO A 368 -15.85 16.74 18.39
C PRO A 368 -15.93 18.19 17.91
N THR A 369 -15.90 19.14 18.85
CA THR A 369 -15.87 20.58 18.51
C THR A 369 -14.53 21.00 17.91
N LEU A 370 -13.46 20.22 18.11
CA LEU A 370 -12.13 20.45 17.55
C LEU A 370 -11.72 19.20 16.76
N VAL A 371 -11.42 19.37 15.48
CA VAL A 371 -11.06 18.27 14.56
C VAL A 371 -9.82 18.64 13.75
N LYS A 372 -9.10 17.61 13.27
CA LYS A 372 -7.98 17.73 12.33
C LYS A 372 -8.43 17.29 10.93
N ASP A 373 -7.65 16.47 10.24
CA ASP A 373 -7.94 15.89 8.92
C ASP A 373 -9.13 14.95 8.90
N LYS A 374 -9.37 14.22 9.99
CA LYS A 374 -10.45 13.23 10.10
C LYS A 374 -11.19 13.36 11.43
N ALA A 375 -12.49 13.06 11.43
CA ALA A 375 -13.27 12.85 12.65
C ALA A 375 -14.42 11.88 12.42
N LEU A 376 -14.90 11.28 13.50
CA LEU A 376 -16.14 10.50 13.49
C LEU A 376 -17.29 11.39 14.00
N ALA A 377 -18.40 11.37 13.27
CA ALA A 377 -19.66 11.95 13.71
C ALA A 377 -20.68 10.86 14.00
N ALA A 378 -21.34 10.96 15.15
CA ALA A 378 -22.51 10.15 15.48
C ALA A 378 -23.77 10.87 14.99
N LEU A 379 -24.44 10.28 14.00
CA LEU A 379 -25.70 10.75 13.44
C LEU A 379 -26.85 9.83 13.83
N SER A 380 -27.72 10.32 14.70
CA SER A 380 -28.95 9.62 15.07
C SER A 380 -30.05 9.91 14.06
N VAL A 381 -30.60 8.86 13.46
CA VAL A 381 -31.61 8.90 12.41
C VAL A 381 -32.87 8.16 12.90
N PRO A 382 -34.04 8.83 13.02
CA PRO A 382 -35.27 8.21 13.53
C PRO A 382 -35.88 7.15 12.60
N VAL A 383 -35.66 7.30 11.29
CA VAL A 383 -36.22 6.43 10.25
C VAL A 383 -35.24 6.41 9.09
N ALA A 384 -35.04 5.25 8.46
CA ALA A 384 -34.13 5.12 7.33
C ALA A 384 -34.45 6.16 6.24
N CYS A 385 -33.43 6.87 5.77
CA CYS A 385 -33.56 8.01 4.87
C CYS A 385 -32.27 8.24 4.08
N ASP A 386 -32.36 9.04 3.02
CA ASP A 386 -31.18 9.65 2.42
C ASP A 386 -30.67 10.77 3.32
N VAL A 387 -29.41 10.68 3.71
CA VAL A 387 -28.67 11.62 4.55
C VAL A 387 -27.68 12.42 3.72
N GLU A 388 -27.58 13.70 4.03
CA GLU A 388 -26.52 14.56 3.53
C GLU A 388 -25.88 15.34 4.70
N LEU A 389 -24.55 15.25 4.81
CA LEU A 389 -23.71 16.04 5.71
C LEU A 389 -22.91 17.03 4.86
N VAL A 390 -23.18 18.33 5.01
CA VAL A 390 -22.45 19.39 4.32
C VAL A 390 -21.70 20.27 5.31
N LEU A 391 -20.46 20.60 4.99
CA LEU A 391 -19.67 21.60 5.71
C LEU A 391 -20.00 22.99 5.16
N LEU A 392 -20.22 23.94 6.06
CA LEU A 392 -20.57 25.32 5.79
C LEU A 392 -19.52 26.27 6.39
N ASP A 393 -19.21 27.34 5.67
CA ASP A 393 -18.42 28.45 6.21
C ASP A 393 -19.24 29.34 7.16
N ALA A 394 -18.59 30.33 7.80
CA ALA A 394 -19.25 31.27 8.70
C ALA A 394 -20.35 32.14 8.04
N SER A 395 -20.42 32.17 6.71
CA SER A 395 -21.48 32.86 5.95
C SER A 395 -22.63 31.93 5.54
N GLY A 396 -22.54 30.63 5.84
CA GLY A 396 -23.52 29.61 5.47
C GLY A 396 -23.35 29.06 4.05
N ARG A 397 -22.24 29.35 3.36
CA ARG A 397 -21.94 28.76 2.04
C ARG A 397 -21.40 27.35 2.22
N VAL A 398 -21.85 26.41 1.37
CA VAL A 398 -21.34 25.04 1.34
C VAL A 398 -19.89 25.05 0.87
N VAL A 399 -19.02 24.49 1.70
CA VAL A 399 -17.59 24.29 1.45
C VAL A 399 -17.36 22.92 0.83
N LYS A 400 -17.96 21.88 1.41
CA LYS A 400 -17.80 20.48 0.97
C LYS A 400 -19.00 19.64 1.40
N THR A 401 -19.44 18.70 0.57
CA THR A 401 -20.31 17.61 1.03
C THR A 401 -19.42 16.53 1.62
N LEU A 402 -19.53 16.32 2.93
CA LEU A 402 -18.70 15.37 3.68
C LEU A 402 -19.22 13.94 3.57
N PHE A 403 -20.53 13.79 3.44
CA PHE A 403 -21.19 12.50 3.27
C PHE A 403 -22.53 12.69 2.55
N ALA A 404 -22.86 11.80 1.63
CA ALA A 404 -24.18 11.70 1.03
C ALA A 404 -24.47 10.22 0.79
N GLY A 405 -25.54 9.70 1.37
CA GLY A 405 -25.85 8.28 1.30
C GLY A 405 -27.09 7.90 2.08
N LYS A 406 -27.44 6.61 2.06
CA LYS A 406 -28.55 6.08 2.86
C LYS A 406 -28.06 5.82 4.28
N ALA A 407 -28.86 6.23 5.26
CA ALA A 407 -28.66 5.85 6.65
C ALA A 407 -29.83 4.99 7.12
N SER A 408 -29.52 3.97 7.91
CA SER A 408 -30.52 3.16 8.59
C SER A 408 -31.10 3.92 9.78
N ALA A 409 -32.31 3.54 10.22
CA ALA A 409 -32.84 4.05 11.49
C ALA A 409 -31.92 3.60 12.63
N GLY A 410 -31.53 4.51 13.52
CA GLY A 410 -30.53 4.25 14.56
C GLY A 410 -29.44 5.32 14.63
N VAL A 411 -28.40 5.10 15.42
CA VAL A 411 -27.19 5.93 15.40
C VAL A 411 -26.26 5.36 14.34
N ASN A 412 -25.85 6.21 13.40
CA ASN A 412 -24.90 5.90 12.34
C ASN A 412 -23.60 6.61 12.69
N ILE A 413 -22.47 5.90 12.64
CA ILE A 413 -21.15 6.52 12.73
C ILE A 413 -20.72 6.86 11.31
N VAL A 414 -20.36 8.12 11.08
CA VAL A 414 -19.94 8.62 9.78
C VAL A 414 -18.53 9.17 9.90
N ALA A 415 -17.60 8.59 9.14
CA ALA A 415 -16.26 9.13 8.99
C ALA A 415 -16.30 10.39 8.12
N LEU A 416 -15.70 11.47 8.61
CA LEU A 416 -15.66 12.77 7.96
C LEU A 416 -14.22 13.14 7.65
N ALA A 417 -13.96 13.51 6.40
CA ALA A 417 -12.64 13.92 5.92
C ALA A 417 -12.60 15.43 5.61
N PHE A 418 -11.74 16.14 6.35
CA PHE A 418 -11.50 17.58 6.30
C PHE A 418 -10.17 17.95 5.66
N GLU A 419 -9.45 16.99 5.09
CA GLU A 419 -8.21 17.24 4.37
C GLU A 419 -8.41 18.30 3.27
N GLY A 420 -7.48 19.25 3.21
CA GLY A 420 -7.54 20.40 2.31
C GLY A 420 -8.51 21.52 2.72
N ILE A 421 -9.21 21.40 3.86
CA ILE A 421 -10.07 22.47 4.38
C ILE A 421 -9.26 23.38 5.31
N PRO A 422 -9.17 24.70 5.06
CA PRO A 422 -8.34 25.60 5.85
C PRO A 422 -8.72 25.65 7.34
N ASP A 423 -7.74 25.91 8.21
CA ASP A 423 -7.97 26.16 9.63
C ASP A 423 -9.04 27.23 9.86
N GLY A 424 -9.99 26.93 10.75
CA GLY A 424 -11.06 27.87 11.04
C GLY A 424 -12.28 27.26 11.71
N ALA A 425 -13.25 28.12 12.01
CA ALA A 425 -14.55 27.71 12.54
C ALA A 425 -15.53 27.44 11.40
N TYR A 426 -16.16 26.28 11.43
CA TYR A 426 -17.13 25.82 10.44
C TYR A 426 -18.39 25.31 11.12
N PHE A 427 -19.41 25.08 10.30
CA PHE A 427 -20.64 24.41 10.72
C PHE A 427 -20.87 23.20 9.85
N ILE A 428 -21.22 22.06 10.45
CA ILE A 428 -21.69 20.90 9.72
C ILE A 428 -23.22 20.87 9.78
N LYS A 429 -23.87 20.77 8.64
CA LYS A 429 -25.32 20.62 8.53
C LYS A 429 -25.65 19.21 8.10
N ALA A 430 -26.40 18.50 8.95
CA ALA A 430 -27.01 17.22 8.63
C ALA A 430 -28.45 17.41 8.16
N THR A 431 -28.82 16.74 7.07
CA THR A 431 -30.19 16.64 6.60
C THR A 431 -30.56 15.18 6.36
N CYS A 432 -31.81 14.84 6.69
CA CYS A 432 -32.40 13.51 6.50
C CYS A 432 -33.90 13.71 6.31
N GLY A 433 -34.39 13.67 5.08
CA GLY A 433 -35.79 14.02 4.78
C GLY A 433 -36.18 15.40 5.34
N ASN A 434 -37.13 15.43 6.29
CA ASN A 434 -37.59 16.67 6.94
C ASN A 434 -36.75 17.08 8.16
N TYR A 435 -35.76 16.28 8.56
CA TYR A 435 -34.92 16.58 9.72
C TYR A 435 -33.70 17.40 9.31
N THR A 436 -33.31 18.35 10.16
CA THR A 436 -32.11 19.16 9.96
C THR A 436 -31.46 19.48 11.31
N ARG A 437 -30.13 19.33 11.37
CA ARG A 437 -29.30 19.72 12.51
C ARG A 437 -28.05 20.43 12.01
N VAL A 438 -27.56 21.37 12.80
CA VAL A 438 -26.35 22.11 12.50
C VAL A 438 -25.51 22.13 13.75
N GLU A 439 -24.26 21.67 13.64
CA GLU A 439 -23.29 21.68 14.73
C GLU A 439 -22.07 22.51 14.35
N LYS A 440 -21.46 23.12 15.35
CA LYS A 440 -20.24 23.92 15.16
C LYS A 440 -19.01 23.04 15.40
N LEU A 441 -18.00 23.20 14.56
CA LEU A 441 -16.68 22.63 14.76
C LEU A 441 -15.59 23.64 14.41
N VAL A 442 -14.37 23.36 14.85
CA VAL A 442 -13.15 24.08 14.52
C VAL A 442 -12.20 23.06 13.90
N ILE A 443 -11.73 23.35 12.70
CA ILE A 443 -10.70 22.56 12.01
C ILE A 443 -9.36 23.22 12.31
N LEU A 444 -8.40 22.45 12.81
CA LEU A 444 -7.01 22.84 13.00
C LEU A 444 -6.10 21.69 12.58
N HIS A 445 -5.21 21.92 11.64
CA HIS A 445 -4.24 20.93 11.19
C HIS A 445 -2.98 20.89 12.07
#